data_AF-A0A099CSY3-F1
#
_entry.id   AF-A0A099CSY3-F1
#
_cell.length_a   1.000
_cell.length_b   1.000
_cell.length_c   1.000
_cell.angle_alpha   90.00
_cell.angle_beta   90.00
_cell.angle_gamma   90.00
#
_symmetry.space_group_name_H-M   'P 1'
#
loop_
_entity.id
_entity.type
_entity.pdbx_description
1 polymer ?
#
loop_
_entity_poly.entity_id
_entity_poly.type
_entity_poly.pdbx_seq_one_letter_code
_entity_poly.pdbx_strand_id
1 'polypeptide(L)'
;MEKLSEIVTAIDAQLTETLLENFYAERKKLNGGNKWNGPLLQIQGGGKRSRQGYAFHKGGREELQFNVGFEDDGKYFRYGVAFSLEPSQDLPDPAVQLVPKMMLFNRLIEHFPKLLNLQMWVNEGDRSHHLPTGPIDSHWMRNGVFIFLGRRVRVPASGVPRRAIADAAHVLNMLWPLYEAIESEHSRATGNTEYKAARLCWNTNYWHSPSGREGKLTDVDTFEGEHGFGHEEWLFNHSTLIDGWKYGFIQALNRSQEKYQGQHLSLLLYAIDHNSKQRYWIGTIDDAEVLTKRDARRISHQFRKEGWLRAMREEVRSLELNPATLNDAETLVNVRYRPESLHMFDDLKPFPYRLLKSARYGQLQRLVTPISSILEESENEEESSGRNLSKTKATRHVSGGSYEVDLIQTQWQQSLENTLSEDVKGAKVDIERTVGGHRVDVVLALGKREIFIELKTFGPARKIIRDALSQLMEYAYWPDKHRCQTLLIVGPSEAGVEANTYLAMLRKRFGLPVHYLPYRNGRIAGIADWLKTLPE
;
A
#
# COMPACT_ATOMS: atom_id res chain seq x y z
N MET A 1 2.78 19.11 40.05
CA MET A 1 3.17 17.71 40.29
C MET A 1 4.65 17.59 40.02
N GLU A 2 5.42 16.92 40.89
CA GLU A 2 6.88 16.87 40.74
C GLU A 2 7.41 15.48 40.43
N LYS A 3 6.72 14.43 40.87
CA LYS A 3 7.14 13.05 40.60
C LYS A 3 6.54 12.59 39.29
N LEU A 4 7.35 11.96 38.45
CA LEU A 4 6.89 11.42 37.18
C LEU A 4 5.76 10.39 37.36
N SER A 5 5.78 9.61 38.45
CA SER A 5 4.69 8.66 38.73
C SER A 5 3.33 9.32 38.89
N GLU A 6 3.27 10.47 39.57
CA GLU A 6 2.02 11.23 39.76
C GLU A 6 1.55 11.84 38.44
N ILE A 7 2.50 12.33 37.64
CA ILE A 7 2.26 12.93 36.33
C ILE A 7 1.71 11.89 35.35
N VAL A 8 2.34 10.72 35.26
CA VAL A 8 1.90 9.63 34.37
C VAL A 8 0.50 9.16 34.73
N THR A 9 0.22 8.95 36.02
CA THR A 9 -1.15 8.61 36.47
C THR A 9 -2.16 9.69 36.10
N ALA A 10 -1.78 10.97 36.20
CA ALA A 10 -2.67 12.07 35.84
C ALA A 10 -2.89 12.22 34.32
N ILE A 11 -1.89 11.89 33.49
CA ILE A 11 -2.03 11.84 32.03
C ILE A 11 -2.95 10.67 31.65
N ASP A 12 -2.72 9.49 32.21
CA ASP A 12 -3.50 8.28 31.92
C ASP A 12 -5.00 8.48 32.23
N ALA A 13 -5.31 9.13 33.36
CA ALA A 13 -6.68 9.51 33.72
C ALA A 13 -7.35 10.49 32.73
N GLN A 14 -6.57 11.25 31.95
CA GLN A 14 -7.08 12.16 30.91
C GLN A 14 -7.21 11.48 29.54
N LEU A 15 -6.72 10.25 29.39
CA LEU A 15 -6.80 9.47 28.15
C LEU A 15 -8.07 8.60 28.07
N THR A 16 -8.86 8.52 29.13
CA THR A 16 -10.19 7.87 29.10
C THR A 16 -11.08 8.53 28.03
N GLU A 17 -11.83 7.72 27.28
CA GLU A 17 -12.68 8.15 26.14
C GLU A 17 -11.90 8.74 24.95
N THR A 18 -10.58 8.52 24.89
CA THR A 18 -9.73 8.90 23.74
C THR A 18 -9.31 7.67 22.93
N LEU A 19 -8.69 7.88 21.76
CA LEU A 19 -8.17 6.78 20.94
C LEU A 19 -7.09 5.96 21.67
N LEU A 20 -6.44 6.56 22.66
CA LEU A 20 -5.39 5.93 23.44
C LEU A 20 -5.88 5.17 24.67
N GLU A 21 -7.17 5.25 25.04
CA GLU A 21 -7.72 4.50 26.19
C GLU A 21 -7.44 3.00 26.05
N ASN A 22 -7.66 2.47 24.84
CA ASN A 22 -7.47 1.06 24.51
C ASN A 22 -6.19 0.82 23.70
N PHE A 23 -5.16 1.67 23.89
CA PHE A 23 -3.91 1.65 23.11
C PHE A 23 -3.36 0.24 22.88
N TYR A 24 -3.23 -0.58 23.92
CA TYR A 24 -2.65 -1.92 23.78
C TYR A 24 -3.55 -2.92 23.05
N ALA A 25 -4.88 -2.75 23.10
CA ALA A 25 -5.80 -3.56 22.31
C ALA A 25 -5.68 -3.22 20.82
N GLU A 26 -5.60 -1.94 20.47
CA GLU A 26 -5.40 -1.49 19.09
C GLU A 26 -4.00 -1.84 18.57
N ARG A 27 -2.95 -1.56 19.35
CA ARG A 27 -1.56 -1.96 19.05
C ARG A 27 -1.46 -3.45 18.74
N LYS A 28 -2.17 -4.30 19.49
CA LYS A 28 -2.19 -5.75 19.22
C LYS A 28 -2.78 -6.10 17.86
N LYS A 29 -3.79 -5.38 17.39
CA LYS A 29 -4.34 -5.56 16.03
C LYS A 29 -3.30 -5.17 14.96
N LEU A 30 -2.47 -4.18 15.25
CA LEU A 30 -1.46 -3.66 14.32
C LEU A 30 -0.20 -4.55 14.22
N ASN A 31 0.35 -5.02 15.34
CA ASN A 31 1.66 -5.68 15.36
C ASN A 31 1.74 -6.97 16.19
N GLY A 32 0.60 -7.58 16.55
CA GLY A 32 0.56 -8.91 17.17
C GLY A 32 1.10 -9.02 18.60
N GLY A 33 1.34 -7.89 19.27
CA GLY A 33 2.10 -7.81 20.52
C GLY A 33 1.43 -8.28 21.82
N ASN A 34 2.17 -8.06 22.92
CA ASN A 34 1.92 -8.57 24.29
C ASN A 34 0.50 -8.33 24.84
N LYS A 35 0.02 -9.30 25.64
CA LYS A 35 -1.20 -9.21 26.46
C LYS A 35 -1.00 -8.25 27.65
N TRP A 36 -0.84 -6.96 27.38
CA TRP A 36 -0.82 -5.92 28.42
C TRP A 36 -2.08 -5.09 28.33
N ASN A 37 -2.78 -4.91 29.46
CA ASN A 37 -4.02 -4.13 29.56
C ASN A 37 -3.88 -3.01 30.61
N GLY A 38 -2.66 -2.60 30.92
CA GLY A 38 -2.38 -1.54 31.90
C GLY A 38 -2.25 -0.15 31.24
N PRO A 39 -1.80 0.85 32.01
CA PRO A 39 -1.69 2.24 31.56
C PRO A 39 -0.76 2.37 30.35
N LEU A 40 -0.97 3.43 29.55
CA LEU A 40 -0.21 3.69 28.32
C LEU A 40 1.29 3.71 28.61
N LEU A 41 1.73 4.56 29.54
CA LEU A 41 3.14 4.85 29.80
C LEU A 41 3.69 4.01 30.96
N GLN A 42 4.87 3.42 30.75
CA GLN A 42 5.63 2.70 31.76
C GLN A 42 6.88 3.47 32.14
N ILE A 43 7.07 3.68 33.45
CA ILE A 43 8.23 4.39 33.96
C ILE A 43 9.46 3.50 33.87
N GLN A 44 10.49 4.00 33.19
CA GLN A 44 11.72 3.23 32.93
C GLN A 44 12.81 3.51 33.96
N GLY A 45 12.79 4.70 34.56
CA GLY A 45 13.74 5.10 35.60
C GLY A 45 13.36 6.41 36.26
N GLY A 46 13.81 6.63 37.49
CA GLY A 46 13.67 7.92 38.20
C GLY A 46 12.26 8.28 38.69
N GLY A 47 11.24 7.45 38.47
CA GLY A 47 9.82 7.79 38.64
C GLY A 47 9.37 8.39 39.97
N LYS A 48 10.01 7.98 41.07
CA LYS A 48 9.69 8.43 42.44
C LYS A 48 10.50 9.64 42.88
N ARG A 49 11.56 10.00 42.13
CA ARG A 49 12.42 11.15 42.40
C ARG A 49 11.79 12.42 41.82
N SER A 50 11.91 13.53 42.53
CA SER A 50 11.35 14.81 42.07
C SER A 50 12.06 15.25 40.80
N ARG A 51 11.28 15.58 39.76
CA ARG A 51 11.71 16.13 38.46
C ARG A 51 12.77 15.30 37.74
N GLN A 52 12.69 13.99 37.90
CA GLN A 52 13.59 13.04 37.25
C GLN A 52 12.82 11.93 36.55
N GLY A 53 13.49 11.32 35.59
CA GLY A 53 13.01 10.12 34.91
C GLY A 53 12.24 10.39 33.63
N TYR A 54 11.92 9.30 32.97
CA TYR A 54 11.12 9.26 31.76
C TYR A 54 10.27 7.99 31.74
N ALA A 55 9.20 8.04 30.96
CA ALA A 55 8.27 6.95 30.77
C ALA A 55 7.91 6.81 29.30
N PHE A 56 7.75 5.58 28.86
CA PHE A 56 7.28 5.24 27.54
C PHE A 56 6.43 3.97 27.55
N HIS A 57 5.64 3.73 26.52
CA HIS A 57 4.78 2.55 26.46
C HIS A 57 5.57 1.24 26.25
N LYS A 58 5.03 0.13 26.75
CA LYS A 58 5.68 -1.18 26.67
C LYS A 58 5.81 -1.64 25.21
N GLY A 59 7.02 -2.03 24.81
CA GLY A 59 7.34 -2.35 23.42
C GLY A 59 7.84 -1.14 22.60
N GLY A 60 7.75 0.07 23.16
CA GLY A 60 8.14 1.32 22.51
C GLY A 60 9.62 1.46 22.12
N ARG A 61 10.46 0.45 22.33
CA ARG A 61 11.87 0.46 21.91
C ARG A 61 12.06 0.02 20.46
N GLU A 62 11.07 -0.66 19.92
CA GLU A 62 11.08 -1.26 18.57
C GLU A 62 10.09 -0.55 17.62
N GLU A 63 9.46 0.54 18.06
CA GLU A 63 8.39 1.25 17.35
C GLU A 63 8.40 2.75 17.67
N LEU A 64 7.54 3.53 16.99
CA LEU A 64 7.39 4.95 17.31
C LEU A 64 6.89 5.10 18.76
N GLN A 65 7.72 5.64 19.63
CA GLN A 65 7.54 5.56 21.08
C GLN A 65 6.69 6.71 21.63
N PHE A 66 5.54 6.47 22.26
CA PHE A 66 4.90 7.49 23.10
C PHE A 66 5.78 7.72 24.33
N ASN A 67 6.24 8.96 24.53
CA ASN A 67 7.29 9.28 25.49
C ASN A 67 6.98 10.57 26.26
N VAL A 68 7.20 10.53 27.57
CA VAL A 68 7.19 11.69 28.45
C VAL A 68 8.40 11.65 29.37
N GLY A 69 8.88 12.81 29.83
CA GLY A 69 9.99 12.83 30.76
C GLY A 69 10.47 14.22 31.14
N PHE A 70 11.36 14.26 32.12
CA PHE A 70 12.05 15.48 32.50
C PHE A 70 13.35 15.66 31.70
N GLU A 71 13.67 16.91 31.37
CA GLU A 71 14.88 17.33 30.65
C GLU A 71 15.59 18.45 31.40
N ASP A 72 16.87 18.64 31.06
CA ASP A 72 17.75 19.69 31.58
C ASP A 72 17.71 19.76 33.12
N ASP A 73 17.97 18.63 33.77
CA ASP A 73 17.93 18.46 35.23
C ASP A 73 16.59 18.88 35.86
N GLY A 74 15.49 18.61 35.15
CA GLY A 74 14.13 18.86 35.65
C GLY A 74 13.62 20.28 35.40
N LYS A 75 14.32 21.09 34.60
CA LYS A 75 13.86 22.42 34.17
C LYS A 75 12.71 22.34 33.18
N TYR A 76 12.65 21.27 32.38
CA TYR A 76 11.61 21.06 31.38
C TYR A 76 10.92 19.71 31.55
N PHE A 77 9.65 19.65 31.17
CA PHE A 77 8.90 18.41 31.03
C PHE A 77 8.46 18.26 29.57
N ARG A 78 8.89 17.19 28.91
CA ARG A 78 8.57 16.86 27.52
C ARG A 78 7.46 15.82 27.41
N TYR A 79 6.70 15.87 26.33
CA TYR A 79 5.67 14.90 25.99
C TYR A 79 5.43 14.87 24.47
N GLY A 80 5.28 13.68 23.91
CA GLY A 80 5.17 13.47 22.47
C GLY A 80 5.53 12.04 22.07
N VAL A 81 6.14 11.88 20.89
CA VAL A 81 6.66 10.62 20.38
C VAL A 81 8.15 10.68 20.08
N ALA A 82 8.82 9.52 20.08
CA ALA A 82 10.25 9.43 19.84
C ALA A 82 10.68 8.21 19.03
N PHE A 83 11.77 8.35 18.28
CA PHE A 83 12.61 7.23 17.85
C PHE A 83 13.86 7.20 18.73
N SER A 84 14.04 6.11 19.49
CA SER A 84 15.19 5.91 20.36
C SER A 84 16.13 4.87 19.76
N LEU A 85 17.15 5.33 19.03
CA LEU A 85 18.17 4.49 18.40
C LEU A 85 19.34 4.20 19.35
N GLU A 86 19.16 4.38 20.66
CA GLU A 86 20.15 4.04 21.67
C GLU A 86 20.27 2.52 21.81
N PRO A 87 21.44 1.88 21.63
CA PRO A 87 21.61 0.46 21.87
C PRO A 87 21.35 0.06 23.33
N SER A 88 20.83 -1.15 23.54
CA SER A 88 20.69 -1.76 24.87
C SER A 88 21.07 -3.24 24.83
N GLN A 89 21.25 -3.86 26.01
CA GLN A 89 21.56 -5.30 26.09
C GLN A 89 20.53 -6.16 25.35
N ASP A 90 19.24 -5.83 25.46
CA ASP A 90 18.15 -6.58 24.81
C ASP A 90 17.88 -6.14 23.36
N LEU A 91 18.45 -5.02 22.91
CA LEU A 91 18.28 -4.47 21.56
C LEU A 91 19.59 -3.77 21.13
N PRO A 92 20.59 -4.55 20.68
CA PRO A 92 21.93 -4.03 20.41
C PRO A 92 22.01 -3.17 19.16
N ASP A 93 21.10 -3.36 18.19
CA ASP A 93 21.04 -2.59 16.96
C ASP A 93 19.61 -2.11 16.65
N PRO A 94 19.12 -1.07 17.36
CA PRO A 94 17.77 -0.55 17.16
C PRO A 94 17.57 0.08 15.77
N ALA A 95 18.63 0.53 15.09
CA ALA A 95 18.52 1.12 13.76
C ALA A 95 17.95 0.14 12.73
N VAL A 96 18.31 -1.14 12.80
CA VAL A 96 17.77 -2.18 11.88
C VAL A 96 16.24 -2.21 11.89
N GLN A 97 15.63 -2.03 13.06
CA GLN A 97 14.17 -2.08 13.22
C GLN A 97 13.50 -0.72 12.99
N LEU A 98 14.12 0.36 13.47
CA LEU A 98 13.50 1.68 13.51
C LEU A 98 13.71 2.48 12.22
N VAL A 99 14.82 2.30 11.49
CA VAL A 99 15.08 3.09 10.27
C VAL A 99 13.99 2.91 9.20
N PRO A 100 13.48 1.69 8.91
CA PRO A 100 12.34 1.54 8.01
C PRO A 100 11.10 2.33 8.46
N LYS A 101 10.85 2.42 9.78
CA LYS A 101 9.75 3.19 10.36
C LYS A 101 9.99 4.70 10.29
N MET A 102 11.23 5.14 10.35
CA MET A 102 11.60 6.54 10.15
C MET A 102 11.44 6.96 8.68
N MET A 103 11.75 6.06 7.73
CA MET A 103 11.45 6.31 6.32
C MET A 103 9.95 6.43 6.07
N LEU A 104 9.14 5.60 6.73
CA LEU A 104 7.68 5.73 6.73
C LEU A 104 7.23 7.07 7.30
N PHE A 105 7.75 7.45 8.47
CA PHE A 105 7.51 8.77 9.08
C PHE A 105 7.79 9.91 8.09
N ASN A 106 8.92 9.88 7.38
CA ASN A 106 9.29 10.92 6.42
C ASN A 106 8.27 11.06 5.27
N ARG A 107 7.69 9.95 4.80
CA ARG A 107 6.66 9.99 3.77
C ARG A 107 5.31 10.47 4.30
N LEU A 108 5.04 10.21 5.57
CA LEU A 108 3.72 10.38 6.16
C LEU A 108 3.52 11.73 6.86
N ILE A 109 4.56 12.30 7.49
CA ILE A 109 4.43 13.47 8.39
C ILE A 109 3.75 14.68 7.75
N GLU A 110 3.98 14.93 6.46
CA GLU A 110 3.37 16.06 5.73
C GLU A 110 1.84 15.89 5.55
N HIS A 111 1.33 14.66 5.58
CA HIS A 111 -0.11 14.37 5.54
C HIS A 111 -0.83 14.69 6.86
N PHE A 112 -0.09 15.04 7.92
CA PHE A 112 -0.62 15.40 9.23
C PHE A 112 -0.31 16.87 9.56
N PRO A 113 -0.96 17.85 8.88
CA PRO A 113 -0.61 19.26 9.00
C PRO A 113 -0.73 19.81 10.43
N LYS A 114 -1.62 19.22 11.26
CA LYS A 114 -1.76 19.60 12.68
C LYS A 114 -0.48 19.30 13.49
N LEU A 115 0.29 18.29 13.10
CA LEU A 115 1.52 17.87 13.77
C LEU A 115 2.70 18.78 13.41
N LEU A 116 2.65 19.50 12.28
CA LEU A 116 3.72 20.43 11.87
C LEU A 116 3.91 21.60 12.85
N ASN A 117 2.92 21.86 13.71
CA ASN A 117 2.99 22.86 14.80
C ASN A 117 3.72 22.35 16.05
N LEU A 118 4.13 21.07 16.07
CA LEU A 118 4.97 20.53 17.15
C LEU A 118 6.43 20.91 16.92
N GLN A 119 7.25 20.69 17.93
CA GLN A 119 8.69 20.86 17.85
C GLN A 119 9.36 19.52 17.62
N MET A 120 10.39 19.51 16.77
CA MET A 120 11.24 18.35 16.57
C MET A 120 12.65 18.65 17.08
N TRP A 121 13.27 17.70 17.76
CA TRP A 121 14.69 17.79 18.13
C TRP A 121 15.38 16.45 18.09
N VAL A 122 16.69 16.51 17.84
CA VAL A 122 17.56 15.35 17.72
C VAL A 122 18.68 15.47 18.74
N ASN A 123 18.83 14.45 19.58
CA ASN A 123 19.94 14.33 20.50
C ASN A 123 20.91 13.28 19.97
N GLU A 124 22.18 13.65 19.85
CA GLU A 124 23.30 12.76 19.52
C GLU A 124 24.40 12.96 20.56
N GLY A 125 24.55 11.99 21.46
CA GLY A 125 25.39 12.16 22.65
C GLY A 125 24.97 13.40 23.45
N ASP A 126 25.90 14.31 23.68
CA ASP A 126 25.65 15.56 24.43
C ASP A 126 25.11 16.71 23.57
N ARG A 127 24.97 16.52 22.25
CA ARG A 127 24.49 17.55 21.32
C ARG A 127 22.99 17.44 21.11
N SER A 128 22.31 18.58 21.11
CA SER A 128 20.88 18.69 20.77
C SER A 128 20.67 19.66 19.61
N HIS A 129 19.97 19.19 18.58
CA HIS A 129 19.63 19.95 17.38
C HIS A 129 18.13 20.19 17.34
N HIS A 130 17.70 21.46 17.33
CA HIS A 130 16.29 21.83 17.19
C HIS A 130 15.95 22.06 15.72
N LEU A 131 14.88 21.41 15.25
CA LEU A 131 14.49 21.37 13.84
C LEU A 131 13.02 21.79 13.68
N PRO A 132 12.65 22.38 12.53
CA PRO A 132 11.26 22.38 12.10
C PRO A 132 10.72 20.95 12.04
N THR A 133 9.45 20.75 12.37
CA THR A 133 8.82 19.45 12.17
C THR A 133 8.75 19.14 10.67
N GLY A 134 9.26 17.97 10.29
CA GLY A 134 9.35 17.54 8.90
C GLY A 134 10.16 16.25 8.76
N PRO A 135 10.57 15.89 7.54
CA PRO A 135 11.40 14.71 7.31
C PRO A 135 12.70 14.71 8.12
N ILE A 136 13.04 13.56 8.67
CA ILE A 136 14.29 13.27 9.37
C ILE A 136 15.39 13.05 8.34
N ASP A 137 16.54 13.72 8.48
CA ASP A 137 17.70 13.49 7.63
C ASP A 137 18.28 12.07 7.85
N SER A 138 18.63 11.41 6.76
CA SER A 138 19.29 10.10 6.76
C SER A 138 20.56 10.03 7.64
N HIS A 139 21.27 11.15 7.84
CA HIS A 139 22.45 11.22 8.71
C HIS A 139 22.14 10.88 10.18
N TRP A 140 20.90 11.12 10.63
CA TRP A 140 20.43 10.82 11.99
C TRP A 140 19.79 9.43 12.12
N MET A 141 19.67 8.68 11.02
CA MET A 141 19.09 7.33 11.00
C MET A 141 20.13 6.25 11.35
N ARG A 142 20.71 6.35 12.54
CA ARG A 142 21.77 5.43 13.02
C ARG A 142 21.75 5.29 14.54
N ASN A 143 22.43 4.25 15.04
CA ASN A 143 22.53 4.00 16.47
C ASN A 143 23.16 5.18 17.24
N GLY A 144 22.71 5.38 18.48
CA GLY A 144 23.16 6.46 19.38
C GLY A 144 22.45 7.80 19.15
N VAL A 145 21.29 7.79 18.48
CA VAL A 145 20.50 9.00 18.18
C VAL A 145 19.11 8.89 18.81
N PHE A 146 18.65 9.97 19.44
CA PHE A 146 17.29 10.09 19.96
C PHE A 146 16.57 11.23 19.27
N ILE A 147 15.48 10.92 18.56
CA ILE A 147 14.69 11.89 17.80
C ILE A 147 13.34 12.02 18.46
N PHE A 148 12.93 13.26 18.76
CA PHE A 148 11.68 13.53 19.45
C PHE A 148 10.82 14.50 18.66
N LEU A 149 9.52 14.21 18.59
CA LEU A 149 8.48 15.07 18.06
C LEU A 149 7.44 15.33 19.15
N GLY A 150 7.28 16.58 19.56
CA GLY A 150 6.28 16.93 20.56
C GLY A 150 6.42 18.34 21.12
N ARG A 151 6.15 18.48 22.41
CA ARG A 151 6.28 19.75 23.12
C ARG A 151 7.09 19.56 24.40
N ARG A 152 7.66 20.66 24.88
CA ARG A 152 8.23 20.76 26.23
C ARG A 152 7.72 22.01 26.92
N VAL A 153 7.50 21.90 28.22
CA VAL A 153 7.07 23.03 29.07
C VAL A 153 8.10 23.26 30.16
N ARG A 154 8.35 24.54 30.48
CA ARG A 154 9.19 24.89 31.63
C ARG A 154 8.47 24.51 32.91
N VAL A 155 9.19 23.86 33.83
CA VAL A 155 8.69 23.41 35.12
C VAL A 155 8.94 24.51 36.16
N PRO A 156 7.89 25.18 36.67
CA PRO A 156 8.04 26.18 37.73
C PRO A 156 8.37 25.51 39.08
N ALA A 157 8.65 26.32 40.10
CA ALA A 157 8.90 25.83 41.46
C ALA A 157 7.74 25.00 42.04
N SER A 158 6.51 25.20 41.56
CA SER A 158 5.31 24.42 41.94
C SER A 158 5.16 23.08 41.20
N GLY A 159 6.13 22.72 40.35
CA GLY A 159 6.14 21.51 39.54
C GLY A 159 5.32 21.62 38.25
N VAL A 160 5.13 20.50 37.56
CA VAL A 160 4.39 20.43 36.29
C VAL A 160 2.94 20.88 36.52
N PRO A 161 2.45 21.89 35.78
CA PRO A 161 1.11 22.44 35.97
C PRO A 161 0.04 21.54 35.34
N ARG A 162 -1.18 21.51 35.91
CA ARG A 162 -2.29 20.69 35.39
C ARG A 162 -2.62 20.93 33.91
N ARG A 163 -2.49 22.19 33.44
CA ARG A 163 -2.67 22.52 32.02
C ARG A 163 -1.71 21.77 31.09
N ALA A 164 -0.48 21.50 31.55
CA ALA A 164 0.49 20.73 30.77
C ALA A 164 0.17 19.24 30.77
N ILE A 165 -0.46 18.73 31.84
CA ILE A 165 -0.96 17.35 31.88
C ILE A 165 -2.09 17.16 30.85
N ALA A 166 -3.05 18.08 30.81
CA ALA A 166 -4.13 18.06 29.83
C ALA A 166 -3.59 18.23 28.40
N ASP A 167 -2.63 19.15 28.19
CA ASP A 167 -1.98 19.31 26.88
C ASP A 167 -1.19 18.07 26.47
N ALA A 168 -0.53 17.39 27.41
CA ALA A 168 0.16 16.14 27.14
C ALA A 168 -0.79 15.05 26.66
N ALA A 169 -1.90 14.82 27.37
CA ALA A 169 -2.91 13.85 26.95
C ALA A 169 -3.47 14.19 25.54
N HIS A 170 -3.75 15.47 25.29
CA HIS A 170 -4.21 15.94 23.99
C HIS A 170 -3.18 15.70 22.87
N VAL A 171 -1.91 16.06 23.08
CA VAL A 171 -0.83 15.87 22.10
C VAL A 171 -0.57 14.40 21.82
N LEU A 172 -0.55 13.54 22.85
CA LEU A 172 -0.40 12.10 22.67
C LEU A 172 -1.55 11.55 21.82
N ASN A 173 -2.80 11.92 22.12
CA ASN A 173 -3.95 11.48 21.32
C ASN A 173 -3.91 12.01 19.88
N MET A 174 -3.41 13.23 19.65
CA MET A 174 -3.21 13.76 18.30
C MET A 174 -2.13 13.01 17.50
N LEU A 175 -1.15 12.41 18.18
CA LEU A 175 -0.06 11.65 17.55
C LEU A 175 -0.46 10.20 17.21
N TRP A 176 -1.59 9.71 17.74
CA TRP A 176 -2.10 8.36 17.45
C TRP A 176 -2.22 8.04 15.95
N PRO A 177 -2.86 8.87 15.10
CA PRO A 177 -3.01 8.54 13.68
C PRO A 177 -1.69 8.36 12.93
N LEU A 178 -0.65 9.11 13.31
CA LEU A 178 0.69 8.95 12.74
C LEU A 178 1.34 7.63 13.19
N TYR A 179 1.24 7.30 14.48
CA TYR A 179 1.67 6.02 15.03
C TYR A 179 0.99 4.86 14.31
N GLU A 180 -0.34 4.90 14.22
CA GLU A 180 -1.15 3.87 13.58
C GLU A 180 -0.76 3.67 12.11
N ALA A 181 -0.55 4.74 11.35
CA ALA A 181 -0.13 4.67 9.95
C ALA A 181 1.25 4.01 9.80
N ILE A 182 2.24 4.45 10.58
CA ILE A 182 3.62 3.91 10.52
C ILE A 182 3.63 2.44 10.90
N GLU A 183 3.00 2.07 12.02
CA GLU A 183 3.04 0.69 12.49
C GLU A 183 2.21 -0.23 11.60
N SER A 184 1.10 0.24 11.02
CA SER A 184 0.32 -0.53 10.04
C SER A 184 1.10 -0.79 8.75
N GLU A 185 1.69 0.25 8.15
CA GLU A 185 2.48 0.11 6.92
C GLU A 185 3.72 -0.74 7.14
N HIS A 186 4.39 -0.60 8.29
CA HIS A 186 5.52 -1.43 8.63
C HIS A 186 5.14 -2.90 8.85
N SER A 187 4.04 -3.18 9.56
CA SER A 187 3.52 -4.55 9.72
C SER A 187 3.14 -5.20 8.39
N ARG A 188 2.57 -4.43 7.45
CA ARG A 188 2.30 -4.88 6.08
C ARG A 188 3.59 -5.22 5.35
N ALA A 189 4.57 -4.31 5.36
CA ALA A 189 5.85 -4.48 4.68
C ALA A 189 6.69 -5.64 5.25
N THR A 190 6.65 -5.85 6.56
CA THR A 190 7.40 -6.92 7.26
C THR A 190 6.62 -8.22 7.38
N GLY A 191 5.40 -8.28 6.84
CA GLY A 191 4.61 -9.51 6.83
C GLY A 191 4.12 -9.99 8.19
N ASN A 192 4.09 -9.13 9.19
CA ASN A 192 3.66 -9.45 10.56
C ASN A 192 2.12 -9.46 10.72
N THR A 193 1.39 -9.10 9.66
CA THR A 193 -0.06 -9.25 9.55
C THR A 193 -0.42 -10.71 9.26
N GLU A 194 -1.38 -11.31 10.00
CA GLU A 194 -1.83 -12.70 9.76
C GLU A 194 -2.61 -12.79 8.43
N TYR A 195 -1.89 -12.91 7.31
CA TYR A 195 -2.48 -13.12 6.00
C TYR A 195 -3.24 -14.45 5.92
N LYS A 196 -4.43 -14.40 5.32
CA LYS A 196 -5.19 -15.58 4.93
C LYS A 196 -5.03 -15.82 3.44
N ALA A 197 -4.54 -16.99 3.05
CA ALA A 197 -4.39 -17.34 1.66
C ALA A 197 -5.74 -17.67 1.02
N ALA A 198 -6.03 -17.04 -0.11
CA ALA A 198 -7.22 -17.25 -0.93
C ALA A 198 -6.83 -17.67 -2.35
N ARG A 199 -7.43 -18.77 -2.82
CA ARG A 199 -7.25 -19.22 -4.21
C ARG A 199 -8.16 -18.42 -5.14
N LEU A 200 -7.59 -17.92 -6.23
CA LEU A 200 -8.31 -17.38 -7.37
C LEU A 200 -8.41 -18.43 -8.49
N CYS A 201 -9.42 -18.26 -9.35
CA CYS A 201 -9.48 -18.97 -10.63
C CYS A 201 -8.24 -18.61 -11.48
N TRP A 202 -7.70 -19.55 -12.25
CA TRP A 202 -6.57 -19.26 -13.13
C TRP A 202 -6.94 -18.24 -14.19
N ASN A 203 -6.07 -17.25 -14.40
CA ASN A 203 -6.34 -16.18 -15.33
C ASN A 203 -5.05 -15.64 -15.97
N THR A 204 -5.07 -15.46 -17.30
CA THR A 204 -3.96 -14.91 -18.10
C THR A 204 -4.15 -13.43 -18.47
N ASN A 205 -5.30 -12.85 -18.12
CA ASN A 205 -5.68 -11.45 -18.28
C ASN A 205 -5.57 -10.67 -16.95
N TYR A 206 -4.64 -11.06 -16.07
CA TYR A 206 -4.36 -10.40 -14.79
C TYR A 206 -5.58 -10.16 -13.88
N TRP A 207 -6.55 -11.08 -13.88
CA TRP A 207 -7.82 -10.97 -13.14
C TRP A 207 -8.56 -9.65 -13.37
N HIS A 208 -8.39 -9.10 -14.58
CA HIS A 208 -9.10 -7.94 -15.07
C HIS A 208 -10.39 -8.32 -15.81
N SER A 209 -10.33 -9.39 -16.60
CA SER A 209 -11.43 -9.92 -17.39
C SER A 209 -11.26 -11.43 -17.61
N PRO A 210 -12.29 -12.17 -18.08
CA PRO A 210 -12.20 -13.62 -18.17
C PRO A 210 -11.19 -14.02 -19.25
N SER A 211 -10.46 -15.11 -18.99
CA SER A 211 -9.38 -15.60 -19.86
C SER A 211 -9.73 -16.87 -20.65
N GLY A 212 -10.95 -17.39 -20.47
CA GLY A 212 -11.40 -18.61 -21.14
C GLY A 212 -10.86 -19.90 -20.50
N ARG A 213 -11.00 -21.02 -21.19
CA ARG A 213 -10.74 -22.36 -20.63
C ARG A 213 -9.26 -22.70 -20.42
N GLU A 214 -8.35 -21.98 -21.08
CA GLU A 214 -6.92 -22.32 -21.06
C GLU A 214 -6.33 -22.21 -19.65
N GLY A 215 -5.66 -23.27 -19.19
CA GLY A 215 -5.03 -23.34 -17.87
C GLY A 215 -5.99 -23.53 -16.68
N LYS A 216 -7.30 -23.62 -16.93
CA LYS A 216 -8.31 -23.95 -15.91
C LYS A 216 -8.53 -25.46 -15.77
N LEU A 217 -9.25 -25.89 -14.73
CA LEU A 217 -9.69 -27.28 -14.62
C LEU A 217 -10.57 -27.65 -15.82
N THR A 218 -10.43 -28.87 -16.31
CA THR A 218 -11.29 -29.46 -17.33
C THR A 218 -12.41 -30.32 -16.74
N ASP A 219 -12.41 -30.50 -15.41
CA ASP A 219 -13.39 -31.30 -14.69
C ASP A 219 -14.73 -30.56 -14.62
N VAL A 220 -15.74 -31.12 -15.30
CA VAL A 220 -17.09 -30.56 -15.39
C VAL A 220 -17.84 -30.54 -14.07
N ASP A 221 -17.38 -31.29 -13.06
CA ASP A 221 -17.95 -31.24 -11.71
C ASP A 221 -17.47 -30.00 -10.91
N THR A 222 -16.55 -29.23 -11.49
CA THR A 222 -16.07 -27.96 -10.91
C THR A 222 -16.62 -26.77 -11.66
N PHE A 223 -16.97 -25.70 -10.93
CA PHE A 223 -17.50 -24.47 -11.52
C PHE A 223 -16.62 -23.93 -12.66
N GLU A 224 -15.30 -23.90 -12.46
CA GLU A 224 -14.36 -23.39 -13.47
C GLU A 224 -14.27 -24.32 -14.71
N GLY A 225 -14.44 -25.64 -14.53
CA GLY A 225 -14.42 -26.60 -15.65
C GLY A 225 -15.75 -26.67 -16.41
N GLU A 226 -16.88 -26.56 -15.73
CA GLU A 226 -18.20 -26.47 -16.36
C GLU A 226 -18.29 -25.19 -17.22
N HIS A 227 -18.04 -24.03 -16.60
CA HIS A 227 -18.33 -22.74 -17.22
C HIS A 227 -17.15 -22.17 -18.02
N GLY A 228 -15.92 -22.61 -17.76
CA GLY A 228 -14.72 -22.10 -18.43
C GLY A 228 -14.24 -20.74 -17.92
N PHE A 229 -14.85 -20.22 -16.86
CA PHE A 229 -14.43 -19.00 -16.16
C PHE A 229 -14.81 -19.04 -14.68
N GLY A 230 -14.18 -18.19 -13.87
CA GLY A 230 -14.52 -17.95 -12.46
C GLY A 230 -14.99 -16.52 -12.20
N HIS A 231 -15.83 -16.31 -11.19
CA HIS A 231 -16.30 -14.96 -10.81
C HIS A 231 -15.15 -14.08 -10.27
N GLU A 232 -14.06 -14.69 -9.80
CA GLU A 232 -12.85 -14.00 -9.37
C GLU A 232 -12.06 -13.32 -10.50
N GLU A 233 -12.38 -13.60 -11.78
CA GLU A 233 -11.59 -13.11 -12.92
C GLU A 233 -11.72 -11.61 -13.19
N TRP A 234 -12.62 -10.90 -12.48
CA TRP A 234 -12.75 -9.43 -12.51
C TRP A 234 -12.26 -8.76 -11.23
N LEU A 235 -11.57 -9.50 -10.35
CA LEU A 235 -11.20 -9.03 -9.02
C LEU A 235 -10.36 -7.75 -9.08
N PHE A 236 -9.50 -7.58 -10.08
CA PHE A 236 -8.60 -6.43 -10.26
C PHE A 236 -9.07 -5.44 -11.32
N ASN A 237 -10.31 -5.58 -11.82
CA ASN A 237 -10.88 -4.64 -12.78
C ASN A 237 -11.26 -3.31 -12.11
N HIS A 238 -10.35 -2.35 -12.12
CA HIS A 238 -10.53 -1.03 -11.52
C HIS A 238 -11.42 -0.06 -12.34
N SER A 239 -12.01 -0.50 -13.46
CA SER A 239 -13.03 0.30 -14.17
C SER A 239 -14.39 0.32 -13.45
N THR A 240 -14.58 -0.57 -12.47
CA THR A 240 -15.86 -0.82 -11.77
C THR A 240 -15.84 -0.33 -10.32
N LEU A 241 -15.34 0.89 -10.08
CA LEU A 241 -15.27 1.49 -8.74
C LEU A 241 -16.60 2.14 -8.36
N ILE A 242 -17.02 1.96 -7.11
CA ILE A 242 -18.14 2.68 -6.50
C ILE A 242 -17.59 3.40 -5.27
N ASP A 243 -17.68 4.72 -5.24
CA ASP A 243 -17.16 5.57 -4.15
C ASP A 243 -15.69 5.26 -3.80
N GLY A 244 -14.89 4.98 -4.83
CA GLY A 244 -13.47 4.60 -4.73
C GLY A 244 -13.22 3.20 -4.15
N TRP A 245 -14.25 2.36 -4.01
CA TRP A 245 -14.11 0.97 -3.59
C TRP A 245 -14.19 0.05 -4.79
N LYS A 246 -13.29 -0.93 -4.83
CA LYS A 246 -13.38 -2.06 -5.75
C LYS A 246 -14.20 -3.17 -5.11
N TYR A 247 -15.18 -3.68 -5.85
CA TYR A 247 -16.02 -4.81 -5.47
C TYR A 247 -15.69 -6.02 -6.35
N GLY A 248 -15.65 -7.19 -5.74
CA GLY A 248 -15.37 -8.42 -6.45
C GLY A 248 -15.83 -9.66 -5.69
N PHE A 249 -15.46 -10.81 -6.25
CA PHE A 249 -15.80 -12.11 -5.71
C PHE A 249 -14.53 -12.89 -5.35
N ILE A 250 -14.59 -13.63 -4.25
CA ILE A 250 -13.62 -14.66 -3.86
C ILE A 250 -14.39 -15.87 -3.33
N GLN A 251 -14.29 -17.04 -3.96
CA GLN A 251 -15.07 -18.23 -3.56
C GLN A 251 -14.80 -18.68 -2.12
N ALA A 252 -13.58 -18.48 -1.62
CA ALA A 252 -13.23 -18.80 -0.23
C ALA A 252 -14.02 -17.97 0.78
N LEU A 253 -14.32 -16.70 0.46
CA LEU A 253 -15.14 -15.82 1.29
C LEU A 253 -16.61 -16.18 1.18
N ASN A 254 -17.09 -16.56 -0.01
CA ASN A 254 -18.46 -17.03 -0.22
C ASN A 254 -18.81 -18.21 0.70
N ARG A 255 -17.93 -19.21 0.76
CA ARG A 255 -18.12 -20.41 1.62
C ARG A 255 -17.94 -20.13 3.11
N SER A 256 -17.33 -19.01 3.48
CA SER A 256 -17.08 -18.65 4.87
C SER A 256 -17.79 -17.35 5.28
N GLN A 257 -18.85 -17.00 4.56
CA GLN A 257 -19.59 -15.75 4.75
C GLN A 257 -20.15 -15.61 6.17
N GLU A 258 -20.69 -16.68 6.76
CA GLU A 258 -21.21 -16.67 8.13
C GLU A 258 -20.14 -16.31 9.17
N LYS A 259 -18.89 -16.67 8.89
CA LYS A 259 -17.77 -16.44 9.80
C LYS A 259 -17.18 -15.04 9.68
N TYR A 260 -17.11 -14.50 8.46
CA TYR A 260 -16.31 -13.30 8.20
C TYR A 260 -17.11 -12.06 7.76
N GLN A 261 -18.43 -12.16 7.50
CA GLN A 261 -19.21 -10.97 7.09
C GLN A 261 -18.99 -9.77 8.04
N GLY A 262 -18.72 -8.60 7.45
CA GLY A 262 -18.41 -7.35 8.15
C GLY A 262 -16.99 -7.26 8.73
N GLN A 263 -16.14 -8.27 8.54
CA GLN A 263 -14.75 -8.25 9.01
C GLN A 263 -13.80 -7.79 7.90
N HIS A 264 -12.72 -7.14 8.33
CA HIS A 264 -11.58 -6.79 7.51
C HIS A 264 -10.50 -7.87 7.62
N LEU A 265 -9.96 -8.30 6.48
CA LEU A 265 -8.97 -9.37 6.37
C LEU A 265 -7.82 -8.93 5.47
N SER A 266 -6.60 -9.35 5.82
CA SER A 266 -5.46 -9.30 4.90
C SER A 266 -5.37 -10.62 4.15
N LEU A 267 -5.41 -10.56 2.82
CA LEU A 267 -5.48 -11.72 1.93
C LEU A 267 -4.19 -11.87 1.15
N LEU A 268 -3.65 -13.09 1.10
CA LEU A 268 -2.59 -13.48 0.17
C LEU A 268 -3.22 -14.29 -0.96
N LEU A 269 -3.09 -13.83 -2.19
CA LEU A 269 -3.78 -14.37 -3.34
C LEU A 269 -2.87 -15.34 -4.10
N TYR A 270 -3.41 -16.49 -4.47
CA TYR A 270 -2.70 -17.47 -5.31
C TYR A 270 -3.60 -18.09 -6.36
N ALA A 271 -3.00 -18.55 -7.46
CA ALA A 271 -3.71 -19.31 -8.49
C ALA A 271 -2.92 -20.56 -8.89
N ILE A 272 -3.56 -21.46 -9.63
CA ILE A 272 -2.95 -22.71 -10.10
C ILE A 272 -3.15 -22.78 -11.61
N ASP A 273 -2.06 -22.84 -12.36
CA ASP A 273 -2.12 -23.20 -13.77
C ASP A 273 -2.29 -24.71 -13.88
N HIS A 274 -3.45 -25.17 -14.38
CA HIS A 274 -3.72 -26.60 -14.51
C HIS A 274 -3.04 -27.26 -15.69
N ASN A 275 -2.46 -26.49 -16.62
CA ASN A 275 -1.62 -27.05 -17.68
C ASN A 275 -0.29 -27.52 -17.09
N SER A 276 0.41 -26.64 -16.37
CA SER A 276 1.70 -26.96 -15.74
C SER A 276 1.58 -27.61 -14.35
N LYS A 277 0.40 -27.55 -13.72
CA LYS A 277 0.14 -27.85 -12.30
C LYS A 277 0.91 -26.94 -11.33
N GLN A 278 1.54 -25.86 -11.82
CA GLN A 278 2.29 -24.92 -11.02
C GLN A 278 1.35 -23.97 -10.27
N ARG A 279 1.70 -23.66 -9.02
CA ARG A 279 1.01 -22.65 -8.20
C ARG A 279 1.80 -21.36 -8.22
N TYR A 280 1.09 -20.25 -8.27
CA TYR A 280 1.70 -18.93 -8.31
C TYR A 280 1.09 -18.03 -7.24
N TRP A 281 1.95 -17.32 -6.51
CA TRP A 281 1.51 -16.16 -5.75
C TRP A 281 1.22 -15.01 -6.70
N ILE A 282 0.07 -14.37 -6.50
CA ILE A 282 -0.44 -13.30 -7.36
C ILE A 282 -0.18 -11.93 -6.73
N GLY A 283 -0.37 -11.82 -5.42
CA GLY A 283 -0.25 -10.56 -4.70
C GLY A 283 -1.03 -10.58 -3.39
N THR A 284 -1.12 -9.43 -2.74
CA THR A 284 -1.87 -9.24 -1.49
C THR A 284 -3.00 -8.24 -1.62
N ILE A 285 -4.03 -8.40 -0.81
CA ILE A 285 -4.98 -7.34 -0.48
C ILE A 285 -4.89 -7.12 1.03
N ASP A 286 -4.35 -6.00 1.45
CA ASP A 286 -4.00 -5.79 2.87
C ASP A 286 -5.20 -5.45 3.73
N ASP A 287 -6.24 -4.87 3.11
CA ASP A 287 -7.49 -4.50 3.76
C ASP A 287 -8.69 -4.85 2.88
N ALA A 288 -9.16 -6.09 3.02
CA ALA A 288 -10.32 -6.62 2.33
C ALA A 288 -11.50 -6.76 3.30
N GLU A 289 -12.57 -6.00 3.06
CA GLU A 289 -13.82 -6.12 3.83
C GLU A 289 -14.73 -7.17 3.20
N VAL A 290 -15.12 -8.16 4.00
CA VAL A 290 -16.10 -9.17 3.59
C VAL A 290 -17.51 -8.59 3.70
N LEU A 291 -18.23 -8.52 2.57
CA LEU A 291 -19.53 -7.87 2.52
C LEU A 291 -20.59 -8.65 3.30
N THR A 292 -21.49 -7.92 3.96
CA THR A 292 -22.74 -8.51 4.46
C THR A 292 -23.63 -8.91 3.28
N LYS A 293 -24.52 -9.89 3.48
CA LYS A 293 -25.51 -10.26 2.43
C LYS A 293 -26.34 -9.06 1.96
N ARG A 294 -26.66 -8.13 2.86
CA ARG A 294 -27.39 -6.90 2.54
C ARG A 294 -26.57 -5.99 1.63
N ASP A 295 -25.31 -5.78 1.95
CA ASP A 295 -24.44 -4.88 1.17
C ASP A 295 -24.08 -5.49 -0.19
N ALA A 296 -23.83 -6.80 -0.24
CA ALA A 296 -23.65 -7.53 -1.50
C ALA A 296 -24.84 -7.30 -2.45
N ARG A 297 -26.07 -7.54 -1.99
CA ARG A 297 -27.30 -7.31 -2.78
C ARG A 297 -27.42 -5.87 -3.28
N ARG A 298 -27.13 -4.90 -2.42
CA ARG A 298 -27.19 -3.47 -2.77
C ARG A 298 -26.21 -3.15 -3.90
N ILE A 299 -24.97 -3.61 -3.78
CA ILE A 299 -23.93 -3.38 -4.78
C ILE A 299 -24.22 -4.12 -6.08
N SER A 300 -24.70 -5.35 -6.01
CA SER A 300 -25.15 -6.11 -7.16
C SER A 300 -26.24 -5.40 -7.98
N HIS A 301 -27.16 -4.71 -7.31
CA HIS A 301 -28.15 -3.87 -7.96
C HIS A 301 -27.51 -2.68 -8.68
N GLN A 302 -26.49 -2.07 -8.08
CA GLN A 302 -25.72 -0.99 -8.69
C GLN A 302 -24.94 -1.47 -9.92
N PHE A 303 -24.27 -2.63 -9.86
CA PHE A 303 -23.61 -3.26 -11.01
C PHE A 303 -24.56 -3.47 -12.20
N ARG A 304 -25.82 -3.81 -11.92
CA ARG A 304 -26.86 -3.93 -12.96
C ARG A 304 -27.22 -2.57 -13.54
N LYS A 305 -27.42 -1.56 -12.68
CA LYS A 305 -27.80 -0.19 -13.07
C LYS A 305 -26.73 0.47 -13.93
N GLU A 306 -25.46 0.31 -13.57
CA GLU A 306 -24.31 0.87 -14.31
C GLU A 306 -23.98 0.08 -15.59
N GLY A 307 -24.69 -1.02 -15.86
CA GLY A 307 -24.47 -1.84 -17.05
C GLY A 307 -23.25 -2.77 -17.00
N TRP A 308 -22.50 -2.80 -15.90
CA TRP A 308 -21.32 -3.65 -15.74
C TRP A 308 -21.64 -5.15 -15.83
N LEU A 309 -22.79 -5.59 -15.31
CA LEU A 309 -23.22 -6.98 -15.50
C LEU A 309 -23.46 -7.31 -16.98
N ARG A 310 -23.89 -6.34 -17.79
CA ARG A 310 -24.05 -6.57 -19.23
C ARG A 310 -22.68 -6.72 -19.90
N ALA A 311 -21.73 -5.84 -19.57
CA ALA A 311 -20.35 -5.90 -20.08
C ALA A 311 -19.69 -7.24 -19.74
N MET A 312 -19.73 -7.68 -18.48
CA MET A 312 -19.18 -8.98 -18.06
C MET A 312 -19.78 -10.16 -18.85
N ARG A 313 -21.09 -10.13 -19.15
CA ARG A 313 -21.72 -11.16 -19.97
C ARG A 313 -21.27 -11.13 -21.43
N GLU A 314 -21.02 -9.94 -21.97
CA GLU A 314 -20.51 -9.77 -23.34
C GLU A 314 -19.07 -10.29 -23.45
N GLU A 315 -18.22 -10.02 -22.45
CA GLU A 315 -16.87 -10.59 -22.36
C GLU A 315 -16.88 -12.12 -22.34
N VAL A 316 -17.72 -12.74 -21.50
CA VAL A 316 -17.87 -14.21 -21.48
C VAL A 316 -18.37 -14.76 -22.83
N ARG A 317 -19.33 -14.09 -23.48
CA ARG A 317 -19.81 -14.49 -24.82
C ARG A 317 -18.72 -14.36 -25.89
N SER A 318 -17.85 -13.36 -25.80
CA SER A 318 -16.76 -13.16 -26.75
C SER A 318 -15.74 -14.31 -26.74
N LEU A 319 -15.70 -15.08 -25.65
CA LEU A 319 -14.91 -16.30 -25.48
C LEU A 319 -15.68 -17.57 -25.86
N GLU A 320 -16.87 -17.42 -26.47
CA GLU A 320 -17.78 -18.52 -26.81
C GLU A 320 -18.25 -19.33 -25.57
N LEU A 321 -18.29 -18.68 -24.40
CA LEU A 321 -18.74 -19.29 -23.15
C LEU A 321 -20.17 -18.85 -22.77
N ASN A 322 -20.80 -19.64 -21.89
CA ASN A 322 -22.16 -19.37 -21.42
C ASN A 322 -22.16 -18.41 -20.20
N PRO A 323 -22.74 -17.20 -20.31
CA PRO A 323 -22.75 -16.22 -19.23
C PRO A 323 -23.87 -16.43 -18.20
N ALA A 324 -24.60 -17.54 -18.22
CA ALA A 324 -25.81 -17.73 -17.42
C ALA A 324 -25.59 -17.55 -15.89
N THR A 325 -24.40 -17.89 -15.39
CA THR A 325 -24.04 -17.71 -13.97
C THR A 325 -23.97 -16.24 -13.55
N LEU A 326 -23.86 -15.31 -14.50
CA LEU A 326 -23.87 -13.86 -14.26
C LEU A 326 -25.28 -13.25 -14.29
N ASN A 327 -26.33 -14.06 -14.42
CA ASN A 327 -27.71 -13.56 -14.39
C ASN A 327 -28.17 -13.24 -12.97
N ASP A 328 -27.69 -14.01 -11.98
CA ASP A 328 -27.97 -13.76 -10.57
C ASP A 328 -26.94 -12.81 -9.97
N ALA A 329 -27.31 -11.53 -9.94
CA ALA A 329 -26.44 -10.50 -9.41
C ALA A 329 -26.12 -10.70 -7.92
N GLU A 330 -26.98 -11.37 -7.13
CA GLU A 330 -26.79 -11.47 -5.66
C GLU A 330 -25.53 -12.25 -5.25
N THR A 331 -24.90 -12.97 -6.19
CA THR A 331 -23.74 -13.84 -5.93
C THR A 331 -22.43 -13.35 -6.52
N LEU A 332 -22.41 -12.16 -7.15
CA LEU A 332 -21.25 -11.69 -7.94
C LEU A 332 -20.27 -10.82 -7.15
N VAL A 333 -20.63 -10.39 -5.94
CA VAL A 333 -19.74 -9.62 -5.08
C VAL A 333 -19.85 -10.12 -3.64
N ASN A 334 -18.71 -10.36 -3.00
CA ASN A 334 -18.64 -10.75 -1.59
C ASN A 334 -17.48 -10.10 -0.82
N VAL A 335 -16.67 -9.30 -1.50
CA VAL A 335 -15.56 -8.57 -0.92
C VAL A 335 -15.45 -7.19 -1.54
N ARG A 336 -14.99 -6.22 -0.74
CA ARG A 336 -14.51 -4.93 -1.25
C ARG A 336 -13.15 -4.57 -0.68
N TYR A 337 -12.41 -3.76 -1.41
CA TYR A 337 -11.13 -3.23 -0.97
C TYR A 337 -10.85 -1.88 -1.66
N ARG A 338 -9.91 -1.12 -1.11
CA ARG A 338 -9.40 0.10 -1.73
C ARG A 338 -8.32 -0.28 -2.75
N PRO A 339 -8.31 0.24 -3.98
CA PRO A 339 -7.24 -0.08 -4.95
C PRO A 339 -5.82 0.06 -4.39
N GLU A 340 -5.62 0.97 -3.44
CA GLU A 340 -4.35 1.18 -2.73
C GLU A 340 -3.93 0.02 -1.81
N SER A 341 -4.86 -0.82 -1.36
CA SER A 341 -4.56 -1.99 -0.54
C SER A 341 -4.21 -3.23 -1.36
N LEU A 342 -4.27 -3.16 -2.70
CA LEU A 342 -3.87 -4.23 -3.61
C LEU A 342 -2.41 -4.09 -4.02
N HIS A 343 -1.61 -5.12 -3.74
CA HIS A 343 -0.22 -5.22 -4.16
C HIS A 343 -0.01 -6.47 -5.01
N MET A 344 0.04 -6.29 -6.34
CA MET A 344 0.36 -7.39 -7.26
C MET A 344 1.86 -7.65 -7.28
N PHE A 345 2.25 -8.92 -7.31
CA PHE A 345 3.65 -9.28 -7.53
C PHE A 345 4.02 -9.09 -9.01
N ASP A 346 5.22 -8.57 -9.24
CA ASP A 346 5.68 -8.18 -10.59
C ASP A 346 5.76 -9.36 -11.57
N ASP A 347 6.18 -10.52 -11.06
CA ASP A 347 6.17 -11.80 -11.76
C ASP A 347 5.32 -12.80 -10.97
N LEU A 348 4.66 -13.71 -11.68
CA LEU A 348 3.96 -14.84 -11.06
C LEU A 348 5.00 -15.70 -10.32
N LYS A 349 5.03 -15.60 -8.99
CA LYS A 349 6.04 -16.28 -8.16
C LYS A 349 5.64 -17.74 -7.93
N PRO A 350 6.33 -18.74 -8.51
CA PRO A 350 5.97 -20.14 -8.29
C PRO A 350 6.20 -20.51 -6.83
N PHE A 351 5.38 -21.40 -6.27
CA PHE A 351 5.62 -21.91 -4.92
C PHE A 351 5.18 -23.38 -4.75
N PRO A 352 5.84 -24.14 -3.85
CA PRO A 352 5.48 -25.52 -3.57
C PRO A 352 4.24 -25.60 -2.65
N TYR A 353 3.40 -26.61 -2.87
CA TYR A 353 2.17 -26.84 -2.10
C TYR A 353 2.37 -26.89 -0.56
N ARG A 354 3.55 -27.32 -0.10
CA ARG A 354 3.90 -27.47 1.33
C ARG A 354 3.72 -26.19 2.18
N LEU A 355 3.70 -25.01 1.55
CA LEU A 355 3.53 -23.73 2.26
C LEU A 355 2.07 -23.47 2.70
N LEU A 356 1.12 -24.29 2.23
CA LEU A 356 -0.30 -24.19 2.54
C LEU A 356 -0.74 -25.32 3.47
N LYS A 357 -1.51 -24.99 4.53
CA LYS A 357 -1.98 -26.00 5.51
C LYS A 357 -2.99 -27.02 4.95
N SER A 358 -3.66 -26.74 3.82
CA SER A 358 -4.56 -27.72 3.17
C SER A 358 -4.82 -27.42 1.69
N ALA A 359 -5.15 -28.42 0.87
CA ALA A 359 -5.45 -28.28 -0.57
C ALA A 359 -6.92 -27.93 -0.88
N ARG A 360 -7.77 -27.66 0.12
CA ARG A 360 -9.21 -27.57 -0.11
C ARG A 360 -9.57 -26.27 -0.84
N TYR A 361 -10.10 -26.45 -2.06
CA TYR A 361 -10.68 -25.37 -2.86
C TYR A 361 -11.84 -24.71 -2.11
N GLY A 362 -11.86 -23.38 -2.08
CA GLY A 362 -12.93 -22.60 -1.45
C GLY A 362 -12.82 -22.46 0.08
N GLN A 363 -11.65 -22.67 0.70
CA GLN A 363 -11.41 -22.31 2.09
C GLN A 363 -10.29 -21.28 2.19
N LEU A 364 -10.45 -20.29 3.07
CA LEU A 364 -9.35 -19.42 3.48
C LEU A 364 -8.33 -20.23 4.26
N GLN A 365 -7.07 -20.13 3.88
CA GLN A 365 -6.01 -20.94 4.45
C GLN A 365 -5.10 -20.09 5.32
N ARG A 366 -4.65 -20.64 6.44
CA ARG A 366 -3.56 -20.03 7.21
C ARG A 366 -2.24 -20.41 6.57
N LEU A 367 -1.33 -19.44 6.50
CA LEU A 367 0.04 -19.71 6.11
C LEU A 367 0.74 -20.55 7.18
N VAL A 368 1.65 -21.42 6.73
CA VAL A 368 2.57 -22.15 7.61
C VAL A 368 3.80 -21.29 7.93
N THR A 369 4.13 -20.37 7.02
CA THR A 369 5.32 -19.53 7.03
C THR A 369 4.92 -18.06 6.99
N PRO A 370 5.62 -17.13 7.68
CA PRO A 370 5.41 -15.70 7.52
C PRO A 370 5.51 -15.27 6.05
N ILE A 371 4.71 -14.29 5.65
CA ILE A 371 4.74 -13.78 4.27
C ILE A 371 6.08 -13.12 3.94
N SER A 372 6.79 -12.54 4.92
CA SER A 372 8.14 -12.01 4.74
C SER A 372 9.11 -13.05 4.19
N SER A 373 9.10 -14.28 4.74
CA SER A 373 9.94 -15.35 4.22
C SER A 373 9.52 -15.81 2.81
N ILE A 374 8.23 -15.71 2.46
CA ILE A 374 7.74 -15.98 1.09
C ILE A 374 8.24 -14.90 0.11
N LEU A 375 8.33 -13.65 0.57
CA LEU A 375 8.87 -12.53 -0.22
C LEU A 375 10.40 -12.62 -0.33
N GLU A 376 11.11 -13.00 0.73
CA GLU A 376 12.58 -13.12 0.77
C GLU A 376 13.14 -14.36 0.04
N GLU A 377 12.47 -15.52 0.10
CA GLU A 377 12.87 -16.72 -0.66
C GLU A 377 12.90 -16.43 -2.18
N SER A 378 12.09 -15.48 -2.65
CA SER A 378 12.00 -15.13 -4.07
C SER A 378 13.12 -14.24 -4.61
N GLU A 379 13.93 -13.60 -3.75
CA GLU A 379 15.11 -12.83 -4.18
C GLU A 379 16.37 -13.71 -4.31
N ASN A 380 16.42 -14.84 -3.59
CA ASN A 380 17.62 -15.67 -3.48
C ASN A 380 17.67 -16.86 -4.47
N GLU A 381 16.62 -17.12 -5.26
CA GLU A 381 16.59 -18.21 -6.26
C GLU A 381 17.26 -17.87 -7.61
N GLU A 382 17.96 -16.74 -7.75
CA GLU A 382 18.69 -16.42 -8.99
C GLU A 382 19.93 -17.32 -9.25
N GLU A 383 20.36 -18.13 -8.29
CA GLU A 383 21.45 -19.10 -8.50
C GLU A 383 20.92 -20.52 -8.75
N SER A 384 21.07 -20.95 -10.00
CA SER A 384 20.97 -22.32 -10.53
C SER A 384 19.63 -22.78 -11.11
N SER A 385 19.41 -22.45 -12.39
CA SER A 385 18.95 -23.48 -13.33
C SER A 385 19.50 -23.23 -14.73
N GLY A 386 20.47 -24.05 -15.13
CA GLY A 386 20.86 -24.17 -16.53
C GLY A 386 19.64 -24.62 -17.35
N ARG A 387 19.21 -23.80 -18.30
CA ARG A 387 18.06 -24.10 -19.18
C ARG A 387 18.37 -25.30 -20.08
N ASN A 388 17.62 -26.39 -19.90
CA ASN A 388 17.36 -27.34 -20.98
C ASN A 388 16.23 -26.78 -21.86
N LEU A 389 16.60 -26.27 -23.03
CA LEU A 389 15.68 -25.82 -24.08
C LEU A 389 14.95 -27.03 -24.69
N SER A 390 13.90 -27.51 -24.01
CA SER A 390 12.94 -28.44 -24.59
C SER A 390 11.81 -27.67 -25.25
N LYS A 391 11.53 -28.08 -26.50
CA LYS A 391 10.57 -27.52 -27.44
C LYS A 391 9.14 -27.51 -26.89
N THR A 392 8.58 -26.32 -26.71
CA THR A 392 7.13 -26.12 -26.82
C THR A 392 6.87 -24.73 -27.39
N LYS A 393 6.48 -24.67 -28.67
CA LYS A 393 5.90 -23.45 -29.26
C LYS A 393 4.57 -23.20 -28.56
N ALA A 394 4.55 -22.29 -27.59
CA ALA A 394 3.33 -21.72 -27.05
C ALA A 394 2.88 -20.60 -28.00
N THR A 395 2.01 -20.93 -28.94
CA THR A 395 1.34 -19.95 -29.79
C THR A 395 0.28 -19.26 -28.94
N ARG A 396 0.59 -18.07 -28.40
CA ARG A 396 -0.40 -17.21 -27.73
C ARG A 396 -1.33 -16.63 -28.78
N HIS A 397 -2.58 -17.10 -28.82
CA HIS A 397 -3.65 -16.37 -29.49
C HIS A 397 -4.24 -15.36 -28.51
N VAL A 398 -3.81 -14.10 -28.64
CA VAL A 398 -4.39 -12.94 -27.92
C VAL A 398 -5.28 -12.20 -28.91
N SER A 399 -6.52 -12.64 -29.10
CA SER A 399 -7.47 -11.93 -29.97
C SER A 399 -8.58 -11.21 -29.21
N GLY A 400 -8.91 -11.64 -27.97
CA GLY A 400 -9.97 -11.00 -27.16
C GLY A 400 -9.50 -9.83 -26.29
N GLY A 401 -8.27 -9.90 -25.76
CA GLY A 401 -7.77 -8.92 -24.77
C GLY A 401 -7.33 -7.56 -25.33
N SER A 402 -7.03 -7.45 -26.63
CA SER A 402 -6.61 -6.17 -27.21
C SER A 402 -7.76 -5.15 -27.24
N TYR A 403 -8.95 -5.58 -27.67
CA TYR A 403 -10.09 -4.69 -27.86
C TYR A 403 -10.59 -4.05 -26.55
N GLU A 404 -10.62 -4.81 -25.44
CA GLU A 404 -11.05 -4.28 -24.13
C GLU A 404 -10.02 -3.32 -23.53
N VAL A 405 -8.73 -3.64 -23.68
CA VAL A 405 -7.62 -2.77 -23.26
C VAL A 405 -7.70 -1.42 -23.98
N ASP A 406 -7.94 -1.46 -25.28
CA ASP A 406 -8.11 -0.26 -26.12
C ASP A 406 -9.32 0.59 -25.64
N LEU A 407 -10.43 -0.04 -25.26
CA LEU A 407 -11.61 0.66 -24.72
C LEU A 407 -11.32 1.36 -23.38
N ILE A 408 -10.64 0.70 -22.44
CA ILE A 408 -10.33 1.28 -21.14
C ILE A 408 -9.29 2.40 -21.28
N GLN A 409 -8.30 2.20 -22.16
CA GLN A 409 -7.31 3.22 -22.46
C GLN A 409 -7.99 4.46 -23.08
N THR A 410 -8.94 4.27 -23.99
CA THR A 410 -9.78 5.35 -24.55
C THR A 410 -10.57 6.08 -23.46
N GLN A 411 -11.15 5.36 -22.49
CA GLN A 411 -11.86 5.97 -21.37
C GLN A 411 -10.93 6.83 -20.49
N TRP A 412 -9.71 6.35 -20.23
CA TRP A 412 -8.72 7.11 -19.47
C TRP A 412 -8.30 8.37 -20.24
N GLN A 413 -8.00 8.24 -21.53
CA GLN A 413 -7.68 9.38 -22.39
C GLN A 413 -8.78 10.45 -22.35
N GLN A 414 -10.04 10.07 -22.51
CA GLN A 414 -11.17 11.00 -22.48
C GLN A 414 -11.40 11.64 -21.10
N SER A 415 -11.17 10.88 -20.01
CA SER A 415 -11.22 11.44 -18.66
C SER A 415 -10.10 12.48 -18.46
N LEU A 416 -8.88 12.16 -18.91
CA LEU A 416 -7.71 13.01 -18.75
C LEU A 416 -7.77 14.28 -19.59
N GLU A 417 -8.41 14.25 -20.75
CA GLU A 417 -8.65 15.44 -21.58
C GLU A 417 -9.33 16.56 -20.76
N ASN A 418 -10.29 16.17 -19.92
CA ASN A 418 -11.04 17.10 -19.08
C ASN A 418 -10.32 17.42 -17.76
N THR A 419 -9.77 16.41 -17.09
CA THR A 419 -9.24 16.59 -15.72
C THR A 419 -7.85 17.20 -15.66
N LEU A 420 -6.97 16.92 -16.62
CA LEU A 420 -5.59 17.40 -16.57
C LEU A 420 -5.47 18.93 -16.67
N SER A 421 -6.34 19.56 -17.47
CA SER A 421 -6.39 21.02 -17.59
C SER A 421 -6.87 21.69 -16.29
N GLU A 422 -7.68 20.99 -15.49
CA GLU A 422 -8.09 21.44 -14.16
C GLU A 422 -6.99 21.24 -13.11
N ASP A 423 -6.35 20.06 -13.14
CA ASP A 423 -5.29 19.67 -12.21
C ASP A 423 -4.04 20.54 -12.39
N VAL A 424 -3.73 20.92 -13.63
CA VAL A 424 -2.53 21.67 -14.00
C VAL A 424 -2.92 22.95 -14.73
N LYS A 425 -3.13 24.03 -13.96
CA LYS A 425 -3.51 25.34 -14.51
C LYS A 425 -2.51 25.82 -15.56
N GLY A 426 -3.03 26.19 -16.73
CA GLY A 426 -2.24 26.71 -17.84
C GLY A 426 -1.56 25.63 -18.69
N ALA A 427 -1.77 24.34 -18.38
CA ALA A 427 -1.37 23.27 -19.27
C ALA A 427 -2.32 23.15 -20.46
N LYS A 428 -1.78 22.78 -21.61
CA LYS A 428 -2.53 22.34 -22.77
C LYS A 428 -2.41 20.82 -22.86
N VAL A 429 -3.54 20.16 -23.06
CA VAL A 429 -3.65 18.69 -23.16
C VAL A 429 -4.02 18.35 -24.60
N ASP A 430 -3.24 17.48 -25.23
CA ASP A 430 -3.56 16.88 -26.53
C ASP A 430 -3.62 15.36 -26.38
N ILE A 431 -4.75 14.74 -26.71
CA ILE A 431 -4.95 13.28 -26.72
C ILE A 431 -4.60 12.70 -28.08
N GLU A 432 -3.95 11.52 -28.11
CA GLU A 432 -3.57 10.78 -29.32
C GLU A 432 -2.82 11.62 -30.37
N ARG A 433 -1.99 12.56 -29.90
CA ARG A 433 -1.27 13.50 -30.75
C ARG A 433 -0.26 12.75 -31.62
N THR A 434 -0.30 13.02 -32.93
CA THR A 434 0.68 12.47 -33.87
C THR A 434 1.99 13.25 -33.77
N VAL A 435 3.06 12.55 -33.41
CA VAL A 435 4.41 13.09 -33.27
C VAL A 435 5.38 12.17 -34.01
N GLY A 436 6.06 12.69 -35.03
CA GLY A 436 7.07 11.91 -35.77
C GLY A 436 6.53 10.66 -36.48
N GLY A 437 5.22 10.60 -36.76
CA GLY A 437 4.56 9.43 -37.37
C GLY A 437 3.97 8.44 -36.36
N HIS A 438 4.14 8.67 -35.06
CA HIS A 438 3.59 7.84 -33.98
C HIS A 438 2.51 8.60 -33.21
N ARG A 439 1.57 7.89 -32.58
CA ARG A 439 0.52 8.49 -31.75
C ARG A 439 0.92 8.36 -30.28
N VAL A 440 1.13 9.49 -29.63
CA VAL A 440 1.38 9.54 -28.18
C VAL A 440 0.02 9.59 -27.48
N ASP A 441 -0.21 8.75 -26.47
CA ASP A 441 -1.50 8.67 -25.76
C ASP A 441 -1.97 10.03 -25.25
N VAL A 442 -1.13 10.72 -24.50
CA VAL A 442 -1.40 12.08 -24.01
C VAL A 442 -0.12 12.92 -24.07
N VAL A 443 -0.25 14.14 -24.59
CA VAL A 443 0.81 15.16 -24.54
C VAL A 443 0.33 16.30 -23.65
N LEU A 444 1.10 16.58 -22.60
CA LEU A 444 0.87 17.70 -21.69
C LEU A 444 1.92 18.78 -21.95
N ALA A 445 1.49 19.95 -22.39
CA ALA A 445 2.35 21.10 -22.62
C ALA A 445 2.11 22.16 -21.53
N LEU A 446 3.15 22.52 -20.78
CA LEU A 446 3.12 23.55 -19.74
C LEU A 446 4.28 24.53 -19.94
N GLY A 447 3.97 25.73 -20.44
CA GLY A 447 4.98 26.71 -20.81
C GLY A 447 5.91 26.19 -21.90
N LYS A 448 7.20 26.00 -21.59
CA LYS A 448 8.20 25.40 -22.51
C LYS A 448 8.38 23.90 -22.33
N ARG A 449 7.68 23.27 -21.38
CA ARG A 449 7.79 21.85 -21.08
C ARG A 449 6.73 21.07 -21.83
N GLU A 450 7.16 20.04 -22.53
CA GLU A 450 6.34 19.05 -23.20
C GLU A 450 6.60 17.70 -22.51
N ILE A 451 5.52 17.05 -22.08
CA ILE A 451 5.55 15.78 -21.36
C ILE A 451 4.78 14.77 -22.19
N PHE A 452 5.45 13.68 -22.55
CA PHE A 452 4.80 12.54 -23.20
C PHE A 452 4.35 11.56 -22.14
N ILE A 453 3.06 11.24 -22.18
CA ILE A 453 2.42 10.36 -21.21
C ILE A 453 1.96 9.11 -21.95
N GLU A 454 2.33 7.94 -21.44
CA GLU A 454 1.91 6.63 -21.94
C GLU A 454 1.05 5.94 -20.90
N LEU A 455 -0.13 5.48 -21.32
CA LEU A 455 -1.11 4.84 -20.44
C LEU A 455 -1.00 3.31 -20.56
N LYS A 456 -1.04 2.64 -19.41
CA LYS A 456 -1.25 1.20 -19.33
C LYS A 456 -2.30 0.91 -18.28
N THR A 457 -3.37 0.24 -18.67
CA THR A 457 -4.59 0.14 -17.86
C THR A 457 -4.60 -1.08 -16.94
N PHE A 458 -3.66 -2.01 -17.09
CA PHE A 458 -3.61 -3.25 -16.30
C PHE A 458 -2.18 -3.78 -16.14
N GLY A 459 -1.99 -4.57 -15.08
CA GLY A 459 -0.74 -5.25 -14.76
C GLY A 459 0.11 -4.53 -13.69
N PRO A 460 1.15 -5.22 -13.18
CA PRO A 460 2.03 -4.65 -12.16
C PRO A 460 2.98 -3.60 -12.74
N ALA A 461 3.48 -2.71 -11.87
CA ALA A 461 4.27 -1.54 -12.26
C ALA A 461 5.50 -1.91 -13.11
N ARG A 462 6.24 -2.99 -12.79
CA ARG A 462 7.41 -3.39 -13.57
C ARG A 462 7.07 -3.78 -15.01
N LYS A 463 5.94 -4.48 -15.22
CA LYS A 463 5.44 -4.82 -16.57
C LYS A 463 5.05 -3.54 -17.32
N ILE A 464 4.27 -2.68 -16.68
CA ILE A 464 3.83 -1.41 -17.27
C ILE A 464 5.04 -0.58 -17.69
N ILE A 465 6.04 -0.45 -16.83
CA ILE A 465 7.27 0.27 -17.13
C ILE A 465 7.97 -0.36 -18.33
N ARG A 466 8.14 -1.68 -18.35
CA ARG A 466 8.77 -2.41 -19.46
C ARG A 466 8.07 -2.14 -20.80
N ASP A 467 6.75 -2.19 -20.81
CA ASP A 467 5.95 -2.05 -22.04
C ASP A 467 5.89 -0.58 -22.52
N ALA A 468 5.70 0.36 -21.60
CA ALA A 468 5.53 1.79 -21.90
C ALA A 468 6.85 2.50 -22.25
N LEU A 469 7.96 2.09 -21.63
CA LEU A 469 9.25 2.77 -21.77
C LEU A 469 9.73 2.79 -23.23
N SER A 470 9.60 1.66 -23.93
CA SER A 470 10.03 1.54 -25.33
C SER A 470 9.27 2.50 -26.26
N GLN A 471 7.95 2.60 -26.07
CA GLN A 471 7.08 3.49 -26.85
C GLN A 471 7.43 4.96 -26.59
N LEU A 472 7.54 5.35 -25.32
CA LEU A 472 7.93 6.72 -24.94
C LEU A 472 9.30 7.12 -25.50
N MET A 473 10.27 6.20 -25.48
CA MET A 473 11.60 6.45 -26.05
C MET A 473 11.54 6.63 -27.56
N GLU A 474 10.77 5.82 -28.28
CA GLU A 474 10.57 5.97 -29.72
C GLU A 474 9.94 7.33 -30.05
N TYR A 475 8.86 7.70 -29.36
CA TYR A 475 8.17 8.97 -29.56
C TYR A 475 9.08 10.18 -29.31
N ALA A 476 9.87 10.12 -28.23
CA ALA A 476 10.72 11.22 -27.82
C ALA A 476 11.97 11.37 -28.68
N TYR A 477 12.60 10.25 -29.07
CA TYR A 477 13.98 10.24 -29.57
C TYR A 477 14.18 9.74 -30.99
N TRP A 478 13.27 8.94 -31.57
CA TRP A 478 13.49 8.39 -32.92
C TRP A 478 13.27 9.44 -34.03
N PRO A 479 14.11 9.52 -35.09
CA PRO A 479 15.35 8.77 -35.29
C PRO A 479 16.58 9.40 -34.61
N ASP A 480 16.53 10.69 -34.30
CA ASP A 480 17.53 11.43 -33.52
C ASP A 480 16.93 12.81 -33.18
N LYS A 481 15.95 12.81 -32.28
CA LYS A 481 15.18 14.00 -31.90
C LYS A 481 15.13 14.14 -30.38
N HIS A 482 14.75 15.31 -29.91
CA HIS A 482 14.43 15.56 -28.51
C HIS A 482 13.10 16.31 -28.48
N ARG A 483 12.00 15.55 -28.53
CA ARG A 483 10.66 16.13 -28.71
C ARG A 483 9.96 16.53 -27.43
N CYS A 484 10.39 15.99 -26.29
CA CYS A 484 9.82 16.26 -24.98
C CYS A 484 10.91 16.34 -23.92
N GLN A 485 10.61 17.01 -22.80
CA GLN A 485 11.52 17.15 -21.66
C GLN A 485 11.31 16.04 -20.63
N THR A 486 10.12 15.45 -20.57
CA THR A 486 9.77 14.43 -19.57
C THR A 486 8.95 13.30 -20.19
N LEU A 487 9.23 12.07 -19.74
CA LEU A 487 8.49 10.86 -20.05
C LEU A 487 7.70 10.45 -18.81
N LEU A 488 6.39 10.30 -18.92
CA LEU A 488 5.54 9.89 -17.82
C LEU A 488 4.79 8.59 -18.18
N ILE A 489 4.97 7.58 -17.36
CA ILE A 489 4.24 6.33 -17.45
C ILE A 489 3.09 6.38 -16.46
N VAL A 490 1.89 6.01 -16.88
CA VAL A 490 0.70 6.00 -16.01
C VAL A 490 0.10 4.62 -15.97
N GLY A 491 -0.11 4.10 -14.75
CA GLY A 491 -0.68 2.79 -14.50
C GLY A 491 -1.78 2.78 -13.43
N PRO A 492 -2.48 1.65 -13.21
CA PRO A 492 -3.64 1.58 -12.33
C PRO A 492 -3.30 1.52 -10.84
N SER A 493 -2.04 1.25 -10.49
CA SER A 493 -1.55 1.06 -9.12
C SER A 493 -0.30 1.89 -8.88
N GLU A 494 0.03 2.17 -7.61
CA GLU A 494 1.31 2.79 -7.25
C GLU A 494 2.50 1.91 -7.63
N ALA A 495 3.61 2.55 -7.99
CA ALA A 495 4.87 1.86 -8.16
C ALA A 495 5.45 1.51 -6.78
N GLY A 496 5.81 0.25 -6.59
CA GLY A 496 6.51 -0.22 -5.39
C GLY A 496 7.95 0.31 -5.29
N VAL A 497 8.63 -0.01 -4.20
CA VAL A 497 9.99 0.46 -3.89
C VAL A 497 10.99 0.08 -4.98
N GLU A 498 10.94 -1.16 -5.48
CA GLU A 498 11.83 -1.64 -6.55
C GLU A 498 11.65 -0.86 -7.85
N ALA A 499 10.40 -0.69 -8.30
CA ALA A 499 10.07 0.05 -9.51
C ALA A 499 10.52 1.52 -9.41
N ASN A 500 10.30 2.16 -8.27
CA ASN A 500 10.77 3.54 -8.02
C ASN A 500 12.29 3.63 -8.00
N THR A 501 12.97 2.65 -7.40
CA THR A 501 14.44 2.55 -7.38
C THR A 501 15.00 2.38 -8.79
N TYR A 502 14.38 1.53 -9.61
CA TYR A 502 14.75 1.32 -11.01
C TYR A 502 14.60 2.61 -11.83
N LEU A 503 13.46 3.29 -11.75
CA LEU A 503 13.25 4.56 -12.46
C LEU A 503 14.21 5.66 -11.98
N ALA A 504 14.52 5.72 -10.68
CA ALA A 504 15.52 6.64 -10.15
C ALA A 504 16.92 6.35 -10.68
N MET A 505 17.29 5.07 -10.80
CA MET A 505 18.54 4.65 -11.43
C MET A 505 18.58 5.06 -12.90
N LEU A 506 17.49 4.89 -13.66
CA LEU A 506 17.43 5.31 -15.06
C LEU A 506 17.70 6.80 -15.24
N ARG A 507 17.05 7.64 -14.41
CA ARG A 507 17.28 9.09 -14.39
C ARG A 507 18.73 9.42 -14.03
N LYS A 508 19.25 8.82 -12.95
CA LYS A 508 20.60 9.13 -12.44
C LYS A 508 21.72 8.66 -13.35
N ARG A 509 21.61 7.45 -13.92
CA ARG A 509 22.68 6.80 -14.68
C ARG A 509 22.67 7.14 -16.16
N PHE A 510 21.47 7.22 -16.75
CA PHE A 510 21.31 7.41 -18.20
C PHE A 510 20.77 8.79 -18.57
N GLY A 511 20.39 9.62 -17.58
CA GLY A 511 19.78 10.92 -17.84
C GLY A 511 18.39 10.83 -18.48
N LEU A 512 17.76 9.65 -18.46
CA LEU A 512 16.45 9.43 -19.07
C LEU A 512 15.35 9.99 -18.15
N PRO A 513 14.62 11.05 -18.53
CA PRO A 513 13.70 11.78 -17.64
C PRO A 513 12.35 11.06 -17.51
N VAL A 514 12.40 9.78 -17.09
CA VAL A 514 11.23 8.90 -16.99
C VAL A 514 10.70 8.82 -15.57
N HIS A 515 9.38 8.92 -15.43
CA HIS A 515 8.64 8.89 -14.18
C HIS A 515 7.42 7.98 -14.28
N TYR A 516 6.85 7.63 -13.13
CA TYR A 516 5.62 6.85 -13.04
C TYR A 516 4.66 7.52 -12.06
N LEU A 517 3.38 7.64 -12.45
CA LEU A 517 2.30 8.09 -11.56
C LEU A 517 1.07 7.19 -11.71
N PRO A 518 0.30 6.94 -10.62
CA PRO A 518 -0.90 6.14 -10.72
C PRO A 518 -2.09 6.96 -11.25
N TYR A 519 -2.96 6.31 -12.02
CA TYR A 519 -4.27 6.84 -12.41
C TYR A 519 -5.31 6.51 -11.33
N ARG A 520 -6.08 7.51 -10.89
CA ARG A 520 -7.14 7.35 -9.87
C ARG A 520 -8.32 8.27 -10.15
N ASN A 521 -9.53 7.70 -10.08
CA ASN A 521 -10.79 8.46 -10.13
C ASN A 521 -10.85 9.46 -11.29
N GLY A 522 -10.37 9.07 -12.46
CA GLY A 522 -10.39 9.95 -13.64
C GLY A 522 -9.20 10.90 -13.80
N ARG A 523 -8.21 10.84 -12.90
CA ARG A 523 -7.08 11.78 -12.80
C ARG A 523 -5.74 11.06 -12.69
N ILE A 524 -4.64 11.75 -13.03
CA ILE A 524 -3.28 11.30 -12.66
C ILE A 524 -3.01 11.79 -11.23
N ALA A 525 -2.93 10.87 -10.27
CA ALA A 525 -2.84 11.24 -8.87
C ALA A 525 -1.51 11.94 -8.58
N GLY A 526 -1.58 13.10 -7.90
CA GLY A 526 -0.41 13.87 -7.49
C GLY A 526 0.31 14.61 -8.62
N ILE A 527 -0.24 14.66 -9.85
CA ILE A 527 0.46 15.27 -10.99
C ILE A 527 0.85 16.73 -10.76
N ALA A 528 -0.04 17.53 -10.16
CA ALA A 528 0.20 18.95 -9.91
C ALA A 528 1.37 19.18 -8.96
N ASP A 529 1.49 18.37 -7.91
CA ASP A 529 2.59 18.46 -6.94
C ASP A 529 3.88 17.87 -7.51
N TRP A 530 3.78 16.75 -8.22
CA TRP A 530 4.92 16.14 -8.91
C TRP A 530 5.56 17.11 -9.92
N LEU A 531 4.77 17.85 -10.71
CA LEU A 531 5.29 18.83 -11.67
C LEU A 531 6.15 19.93 -11.02
N LYS A 532 5.84 20.32 -9.78
CA LYS A 532 6.62 21.30 -9.01
C LYS A 532 7.99 20.76 -8.59
N THR A 533 8.16 19.44 -8.55
CA THR A 533 9.44 18.79 -8.21
C THR A 533 10.39 18.68 -9.39
N LEU A 534 9.89 18.87 -10.63
CA LEU A 534 10.73 18.76 -11.82
C LEU A 534 11.60 20.02 -11.99
N PRO A 535 12.91 19.86 -12.25
CA PRO A 535 13.83 20.98 -12.45
C PRO A 535 13.37 21.90 -13.59
N GLU A 536 13.61 23.22 -13.43
CA GLU A 536 13.13 24.30 -14.33
C GLU A 536 13.30 24.04 -15.82
#